data_AF-A0A820IQ76-F1
#
_entry.id   AF-A0A820IQ76-F1
#
_cell.length_a   1.000
_cell.length_b   1.000
_cell.length_c   1.000
_cell.angle_alpha   90.00
_cell.angle_beta   90.00
_cell.angle_gamma   90.00
#
_symmetry.space_group_name_H-M   'P 1'
#
loop_
_entity.id
_entity.type
_entity.pdbx_description
1 polymer ?
#
loop_
_entity_poly.entity_id
_entity_poly.type
_entity_poly.pdbx_seq_one_letter_code
_entity_poly.pdbx_strand_id
1 'polypeptide(L)'
;NIVHSDFYDWLRSIEFELTEQSRVELWDRRYECMRVPESLPRWLKCVKWSNRDDVLEAYKIVENWPTKNIDPLMTALELLDVDFPDPFVRFSAVRLLDTRIDDDRLLPVILQIVQ
;
A
#
# COMPACT_ATOMS: atom_id res chain seq x y z
N ASN A 1 10.11 10.99 22.69
CA ASN A 1 10.83 11.13 21.40
C ASN A 1 11.78 9.98 21.05
N ILE A 2 11.70 8.81 21.73
CA ILE A 2 12.48 7.61 21.35
C ILE A 2 11.53 6.60 20.68
N VAL A 3 10.39 6.29 21.35
CA VAL A 3 9.32 5.39 20.86
C VAL A 3 8.78 5.71 19.46
N HIS A 4 8.73 6.98 19.06
CA HIS A 4 8.26 7.37 17.72
C HIS A 4 9.28 7.07 16.62
N SER A 5 10.59 7.13 16.89
CA SER A 5 11.62 6.73 15.91
C SER A 5 11.58 5.22 15.71
N ASP A 6 11.52 4.48 16.82
CA ASP A 6 11.55 3.03 16.83
C ASP A 6 10.46 2.41 15.95
N PHE A 7 9.25 2.98 15.92
CA PHE A 7 8.17 2.49 15.07
C PHE A 7 8.45 2.67 13.58
N TYR A 8 8.94 3.84 13.14
CA TYR A 8 9.18 4.07 11.72
C TYR A 8 10.38 3.26 11.23
N ASP A 9 11.40 3.08 12.08
CA ASP A 9 12.54 2.23 11.80
C ASP A 9 12.10 0.76 11.73
N TRP A 10 11.26 0.33 12.67
CA TRP A 10 10.61 -0.98 12.63
C TRP A 10 9.77 -1.17 11.36
N LEU A 11 8.89 -0.23 11.03
CA LEU A 11 8.02 -0.27 9.86
C LEU A 11 8.80 -0.41 8.55
N ARG A 12 9.95 0.26 8.43
CA ARG A 12 10.85 0.14 7.27
C ARG A 12 11.65 -1.16 7.26
N SER A 13 11.86 -1.78 8.42
CA SER A 13 12.57 -3.06 8.55
C SER A 13 11.68 -4.29 8.33
N ILE A 14 10.36 -4.12 8.34
CA ILE A 14 9.40 -5.20 8.12
C ILE A 14 9.60 -5.83 6.73
N GLU A 15 9.93 -7.12 6.74
CA GLU A 15 9.95 -7.96 5.55
C GLU A 15 8.54 -8.46 5.19
N PHE A 16 8.42 -9.20 4.07
CA PHE A 16 7.13 -9.63 3.52
C PHE A 16 6.32 -10.56 4.46
N GLU A 17 6.97 -11.28 5.38
CA GLU A 17 6.28 -12.12 6.37
C GLU A 17 5.87 -11.33 7.63
N LEU A 18 4.62 -10.89 7.65
CA LEU A 18 4.00 -10.26 8.81
C LEU A 18 3.45 -11.32 9.78
N THR A 19 3.86 -11.25 11.05
CA THR A 19 3.19 -11.99 12.12
C THR A 19 1.81 -11.38 12.41
N GLU A 20 0.88 -12.17 12.95
CA GLU A 20 -0.45 -11.67 13.35
C GLU A 20 -0.37 -10.48 14.30
N GLN A 21 0.58 -10.51 15.24
CA GLN A 21 0.80 -9.39 16.17
C GLN A 21 1.22 -8.12 15.43
N SER A 22 2.11 -8.24 14.45
CA SER A 22 2.56 -7.10 13.64
C SER A 22 1.43 -6.53 12.79
N ARG A 23 0.56 -7.40 12.24
CA ARG A 23 -0.62 -6.97 11.48
C ARG A 23 -1.57 -6.12 12.33
N VAL A 24 -1.85 -6.57 13.57
CA VAL A 24 -2.70 -5.83 14.50
C VAL A 24 -2.08 -4.47 14.83
N GLU A 25 -0.78 -4.43 15.16
CA GLU A 25 -0.11 -3.17 15.48
C GLU A 25 -0.12 -2.19 14.30
N LEU A 26 0.15 -2.65 13.08
CA LEU A 26 0.10 -1.82 11.86
C LEU A 26 -1.29 -1.29 11.58
N TRP A 27 -2.32 -2.11 11.79
CA TRP A 27 -3.72 -1.71 11.62
C TRP A 27 -4.13 -0.65 12.65
N ASP A 28 -3.77 -0.85 13.91
CA ASP A 28 -4.06 0.09 14.99
C ASP A 28 -3.37 1.43 14.77
N ARG A 29 -2.16 1.41 14.18
CA ARG A 29 -1.33 2.58 13.87
C ARG A 29 -1.43 3.00 12.40
N ARG A 30 -2.53 2.69 11.71
CA ARG A 30 -2.74 2.97 10.27
C ARG A 30 -2.47 4.42 9.85
N TYR A 31 -2.85 5.39 10.68
CA TYR A 31 -2.60 6.81 10.40
C TYR A 31 -1.11 7.20 10.55
N GLU A 32 -0.34 6.47 11.38
CA GLU A 32 1.11 6.64 11.44
C GLU A 32 1.78 6.01 10.23
N CYS A 33 1.27 4.88 9.71
CA CYS A 33 1.76 4.24 8.49
C CYS A 33 1.68 5.19 7.28
N MET A 34 0.67 6.05 7.21
CA MET A 34 0.55 7.07 6.15
C MET A 34 1.74 8.05 6.12
N ARG A 35 2.49 8.21 7.21
CA ARG A 35 3.71 9.04 7.23
C ARG A 35 4.92 8.36 6.58
N VAL A 36 4.80 7.09 6.25
CA VAL A 36 5.77 6.26 5.53
C VAL A 36 5.05 5.72 4.29
N PRO A 37 4.88 6.55 3.25
CA PRO A 37 4.05 6.23 2.09
C PRO A 37 4.37 4.89 1.41
N GLU A 38 5.64 4.50 1.40
CA GLU A 38 6.15 3.24 0.87
C GLU A 38 5.61 1.99 1.61
N SER A 39 5.01 2.17 2.78
CA SER A 39 4.41 1.09 3.57
C SER A 39 3.03 0.65 3.07
N LEU A 40 2.42 1.35 2.10
CA LEU A 40 1.06 1.07 1.62
C LEU A 40 0.79 -0.42 1.34
N PRO A 41 1.62 -1.14 0.55
CA PRO A 41 1.35 -2.55 0.26
C PRO A 41 1.39 -3.42 1.52
N ARG A 42 2.30 -3.13 2.45
CA ARG A 42 2.44 -3.88 3.72
C ARG A 42 1.26 -3.63 4.62
N TRP A 43 0.82 -2.38 4.73
CA TRP A 43 -0.37 -2.03 5.51
C TRP A 43 -1.64 -2.66 4.92
N LEU A 44 -1.80 -2.72 3.59
CA LEU A 44 -2.93 -3.40 2.95
C LEU A 44 -2.98 -4.91 3.25
N LYS A 45 -1.82 -5.57 3.45
CA LYS A 45 -1.75 -6.97 3.92
C LYS A 45 -2.22 -7.16 5.37
N CYS A 46 -2.45 -6.08 6.13
CA CYS A 46 -2.98 -6.10 7.49
C CYS A 46 -4.49 -5.91 7.55
N VAL A 47 -5.13 -5.50 6.45
CA VAL A 47 -6.58 -5.28 6.38
C VAL A 47 -7.29 -6.62 6.48
N LYS A 48 -8.30 -6.71 7.36
CA LYS A 48 -9.20 -7.88 7.41
C LYS A 48 -10.27 -7.74 6.33
N TRP A 49 -9.97 -8.19 5.11
CA TRP A 49 -10.87 -8.10 3.96
C TRP A 49 -12.20 -8.85 4.11
N SER A 50 -12.32 -9.75 5.11
CA SER A 50 -13.57 -10.40 5.47
C SER A 50 -14.48 -9.55 6.38
N ASN A 51 -13.96 -8.47 6.98
CA ASN A 51 -14.71 -7.55 7.82
C ASN A 51 -15.07 -6.28 7.03
N ARG A 52 -16.36 -6.02 6.89
CA ARG A 52 -16.88 -4.88 6.13
C ARG A 52 -16.42 -3.52 6.67
N ASP A 53 -16.38 -3.34 7.98
CA ASP A 53 -16.02 -2.06 8.59
C ASP A 53 -14.53 -1.76 8.38
N ASP A 54 -13.69 -2.79 8.49
CA ASP A 54 -12.26 -2.67 8.19
C ASP A 54 -12.02 -2.33 6.71
N VAL A 55 -12.76 -2.94 5.79
CA VAL A 55 -12.68 -2.62 4.35
C VAL A 55 -13.08 -1.16 4.07
N LEU A 56 -14.17 -0.68 4.67
CA LEU A 56 -14.62 0.71 4.47
C LEU A 56 -13.63 1.72 5.04
N GLU A 57 -13.00 1.42 6.18
CA GLU A 57 -11.91 2.23 6.73
C GLU A 57 -10.69 2.21 5.80
N ALA A 58 -10.35 1.02 5.27
CA ALA A 58 -9.23 0.87 4.36
C ALA A 58 -9.40 1.74 3.10
N TYR A 59 -10.59 1.73 2.50
CA TYR A 59 -10.87 2.54 1.31
C TYR A 59 -10.69 4.04 1.55
N LYS A 60 -11.19 4.56 2.68
CA LYS A 60 -11.00 5.97 3.05
C LYS A 60 -9.52 6.32 3.18
N ILE A 61 -8.75 5.43 3.79
CA ILE A 61 -7.32 5.64 4.01
C ILE A 61 -6.54 5.58 2.69
N VAL A 62 -6.82 4.61 1.83
CA VAL A 62 -6.21 4.48 0.49
C VAL A 62 -6.52 5.70 -0.38
N GLU A 63 -7.76 6.20 -0.34
CA GLU A 63 -8.16 7.39 -1.09
C GLU A 63 -7.35 8.63 -0.68
N ASN A 64 -6.98 8.72 0.60
CA ASN A 64 -6.20 9.82 1.17
C ASN A 64 -4.71 9.49 1.32
N TRP A 65 -4.24 8.37 0.75
CA TRP A 65 -2.86 7.93 0.96
C TRP A 65 -1.86 8.90 0.30
N PRO A 66 -0.80 9.34 1.00
CA PRO A 66 0.16 10.26 0.41
C PRO A 66 0.93 9.58 -0.74
N THR A 67 0.86 10.12 -1.95
CA THR A 67 1.54 9.54 -3.13
C THR A 67 2.78 10.32 -3.57
N LYS A 68 3.15 11.39 -2.86
CA LYS A 68 4.24 12.28 -3.29
C LYS A 68 5.62 11.62 -3.22
N ASN A 69 5.84 10.74 -2.25
CA ASN A 69 7.16 10.17 -1.92
C ASN A 69 7.26 8.66 -2.17
N ILE A 70 6.34 8.07 -2.95
CA ILE A 70 6.43 6.67 -3.39
C ILE A 70 6.96 6.60 -4.82
N ASP A 71 7.55 5.48 -5.21
CA ASP A 71 7.78 5.17 -6.63
C ASP A 71 6.45 4.69 -7.25
N PRO A 72 5.80 5.53 -8.09
CA PRO A 72 4.49 5.20 -8.63
C PRO A 72 4.46 3.91 -9.46
N LEU A 73 5.55 3.59 -10.16
CA LEU A 73 5.60 2.42 -11.04
C LEU A 73 5.71 1.15 -10.19
N MET A 74 6.73 1.08 -9.32
CA MET A 74 6.97 -0.09 -8.47
C MET A 74 5.80 -0.36 -7.53
N THR A 75 5.26 0.68 -6.89
CA THR A 75 4.11 0.53 -5.99
C THR A 75 2.86 0.07 -6.75
N ALA A 76 2.58 0.63 -7.93
CA ALA A 76 1.41 0.19 -8.69
C ALA A 76 1.53 -1.26 -9.15
N LEU A 77 2.70 -1.68 -9.64
CA LEU A 77 2.93 -3.07 -10.05
C LEU A 77 2.75 -4.05 -8.87
N GLU A 78 3.27 -3.70 -7.68
CA GLU A 78 3.07 -4.51 -6.47
C GLU A 78 1.57 -4.63 -6.11
N LEU A 79 0.81 -3.54 -6.21
CA LEU A 79 -0.64 -3.54 -5.92
C LEU A 79 -1.50 -4.18 -7.02
N LEU A 80 -0.93 -4.48 -8.19
CA LEU A 80 -1.58 -5.20 -9.28
C LEU A 80 -1.26 -6.69 -9.27
N ASP A 81 -0.38 -7.14 -8.37
CA ASP A 81 -0.07 -8.55 -8.14
C ASP A 81 -1.28 -9.34 -7.61
N VAL A 82 -1.21 -10.68 -7.67
CA VAL A 82 -2.24 -11.60 -7.18
C VAL A 82 -2.49 -11.47 -5.67
N ASP A 83 -1.50 -10.99 -4.93
CA ASP A 83 -1.61 -10.68 -3.49
C ASP A 83 -2.70 -9.63 -3.19
N PHE A 84 -3.10 -8.80 -4.16
CA PHE A 84 -4.05 -7.71 -3.99
C PHE A 84 -5.24 -7.85 -4.98
N PRO A 85 -6.20 -8.75 -4.68
CA PRO A 85 -7.36 -8.99 -5.55
C PRO A 85 -8.45 -7.92 -5.41
N ASP A 86 -8.40 -7.07 -4.39
CA ASP A 86 -9.45 -6.07 -4.11
C ASP A 86 -9.59 -5.05 -5.27
N PRO A 87 -10.78 -4.88 -5.86
CA PRO A 87 -10.96 -4.00 -7.01
C PRO A 87 -10.63 -2.53 -6.75
N PHE A 88 -10.85 -2.03 -5.54
CA PHE A 88 -10.59 -0.63 -5.20
C PHE A 88 -9.09 -0.36 -5.06
N VAL A 89 -8.35 -1.29 -4.45
CA VAL A 89 -6.87 -1.25 -4.40
C VAL A 89 -6.30 -1.26 -5.81
N ARG A 90 -6.75 -2.19 -6.67
CA ARG A 90 -6.28 -2.28 -8.07
C ARG A 90 -6.63 -1.03 -8.87
N PHE A 91 -7.83 -0.49 -8.71
CA PHE A 91 -8.23 0.78 -9.32
C PHE A 91 -7.32 1.93 -8.88
N SER A 92 -6.98 1.99 -7.59
CA SER A 92 -6.08 3.01 -7.05
C SER A 92 -4.66 2.89 -7.63
N ALA A 93 -4.18 1.67 -7.86
CA ALA A 93 -2.90 1.41 -8.53
C ALA A 93 -2.91 1.86 -10.00
N VAL A 94 -3.96 1.55 -10.75
CA VAL A 94 -4.12 2.03 -12.14
C VAL A 94 -4.17 3.56 -12.19
N ARG A 95 -4.92 4.19 -11.28
CA ARG A 95 -4.97 5.66 -11.17
C ARG A 95 -3.61 6.27 -10.83
N LEU A 96 -2.79 5.58 -10.03
CA LEU A 96 -1.43 6.02 -9.74
C LEU A 96 -0.56 6.03 -11.00
N LEU A 97 -0.65 4.98 -11.84
CA LEU A 97 0.06 4.93 -13.12
C LEU A 97 -0.40 6.05 -14.06
N ASP A 98 -1.72 6.16 -14.28
CA ASP A 98 -2.34 7.14 -15.18
C ASP A 98 -1.97 8.60 -14.84
N THR A 99 -1.85 8.91 -13.54
CA THR A 99 -1.62 10.29 -13.08
C THR A 99 -0.15 10.64 -12.82
N ARG A 100 0.76 9.66 -12.72
CA ARG A 100 2.14 9.87 -12.24
C ARG A 100 3.23 9.28 -13.13
N ILE A 101 2.88 8.51 -14.15
CA ILE A 101 3.82 7.87 -15.07
C ILE A 101 3.53 8.36 -16.49
N ASP A 102 4.57 8.68 -17.23
CA ASP A 102 4.53 9.02 -18.65
C ASP A 102 4.55 7.77 -19.54
N ASP A 103 4.06 7.90 -20.77
CA ASP A 103 3.94 6.79 -21.72
C ASP A 103 5.26 6.04 -21.92
N ASP A 104 6.39 6.75 -21.99
CA ASP A 104 7.72 6.14 -22.20
C ASP A 104 8.11 5.14 -21.09
N ARG A 105 7.67 5.39 -19.85
CA ARG A 105 7.88 4.49 -18.71
C ARG A 105 6.76 3.49 -18.51
N LEU A 106 5.54 3.80 -18.98
CA LEU A 106 4.36 2.93 -18.85
C LEU A 106 4.37 1.82 -19.91
N LEU A 107 4.62 2.15 -21.18
CA LEU A 107 4.56 1.21 -22.31
C LEU A 107 5.34 -0.10 -22.09
N PRO A 108 6.56 -0.09 -21.51
CA PRO A 108 7.33 -1.31 -21.27
C PRO A 108 6.67 -2.28 -20.28
N VAL A 109 5.82 -1.79 -19.37
CA VAL A 109 5.21 -2.60 -18.31
C VAL A 109 3.74 -2.97 -18.58
N ILE A 110 3.12 -2.46 -19.65
CA ILE A 110 1.71 -2.75 -19.99
C ILE A 110 1.46 -4.26 -20.07
N LEU A 111 2.38 -5.03 -20.65
CA LEU A 111 2.23 -6.48 -20.76
C LEU A 111 2.19 -7.19 -19.40
N GLN A 112 2.84 -6.63 -18.37
CA GLN A 112 2.80 -7.15 -17.01
C GLN A 112 1.50 -6.76 -16.28
N ILE A 113 0.81 -5.70 -16.73
CA ILE A 113 -0.44 -5.19 -16.14
C ILE A 113 -1.67 -5.92 -16.68
N VAL A 114 -1.58 -6.57 -17.85
CA VAL A 114 -2.70 -7.25 -18.54
C VAL A 114 -2.80 -8.75 -18.21
N GLN A 115 -1.90 -9.29 -17.38
CA GLN A 115 -1.91 -10.71 -16.96
C GLN A 115 -2.88 -10.96 -15.81
#